data_AF-A0A2G5D561-F1
#
_entry.id   AF-A0A2G5D561-F1
#
_cell.length_a   1.000
_cell.length_b   1.000
_cell.length_c   1.000
_cell.angle_alpha   90.00
_cell.angle_beta   90.00
_cell.angle_gamma   90.00
#
_symmetry.space_group_name_H-M   'P 1'
#
loop_
_entity.id
_entity.type
_entity.pdbx_description
1 polymer ?
#
loop_
_entity_poly.entity_id
_entity_poly.type
_entity_poly.pdbx_seq_one_letter_code
_entity_poly.pdbx_strand_id
1 'polypeptide(L)'
;MALIESALLAVKRSSFSSSIHISKSLSLSSSSFNVNNVRSIESISIHSKRRLSTCCQDVKVGDIEDLGNSVNTQKKIRKLDSLLHRFRRKRALSVTDMVQSEWCQKQMEFILLRGKPKATEAMKAGTERHAKLEAEVVQKIKIHVKEIEDSWALKLMNFIVGANQLLFEGLTRELPVIGYLEGVWMVGVIDEIRLPINESVQSPFLVENKTRSRDTLPAEAQKRNSKLQLMCYKYMWDNIVTSNFPASRFYTFYGLNSHYILSQEVQDLAAASGFPANVYTFHP
;
A
#
# COMPACT_ATOMS: atom_id res chain seq x y z
N MET A 1 -1.06 2.08 -20.78
CA MET A 1 -2.32 1.42 -20.44
C MET A 1 -2.21 -0.06 -20.68
N ALA A 2 -1.71 -0.53 -21.83
CA ALA A 2 -1.45 -1.95 -22.05
C ALA A 2 -0.74 -2.64 -20.85
N LEU A 3 0.29 -2.00 -20.28
CA LEU A 3 0.99 -2.50 -19.09
C LEU A 3 0.11 -2.55 -17.82
N ILE A 4 -0.66 -1.48 -17.54
CA ILE A 4 -1.55 -1.39 -16.37
C ILE A 4 -2.72 -2.37 -16.51
N GLU A 5 -3.29 -2.49 -17.70
CA GLU A 5 -4.35 -3.44 -18.01
C GLU A 5 -3.85 -4.87 -17.89
N SER A 6 -2.65 -5.17 -18.40
CA SER A 6 -2.01 -6.47 -18.25
C SER A 6 -1.78 -6.81 -16.78
N ALA A 7 -1.36 -5.84 -15.97
CA ALA A 7 -1.24 -5.98 -14.50
C ALA A 7 -2.57 -6.33 -13.85
N LEU A 8 -3.63 -5.59 -14.16
CA LEU A 8 -4.97 -5.85 -13.62
C LEU A 8 -5.52 -7.22 -14.05
N LEU A 9 -5.32 -7.59 -15.31
CA LEU A 9 -5.75 -8.90 -15.83
C LEU A 9 -5.00 -10.05 -15.16
N ALA A 10 -3.68 -9.92 -14.96
CA ALA A 10 -2.87 -10.93 -14.31
C ALA A 10 -3.36 -11.20 -12.87
N VAL A 11 -3.63 -10.14 -12.09
CA VAL A 11 -4.11 -10.31 -10.71
C VAL A 11 -5.54 -10.84 -10.63
N LYS A 12 -6.42 -10.43 -11.54
CA LYS A 12 -7.78 -11.00 -11.58
C LYS A 12 -7.76 -12.50 -11.86
N ARG A 13 -6.87 -12.96 -12.75
CA ARG A 13 -6.69 -14.39 -13.03
C ARG A 13 -6.14 -15.15 -11.83
N SER A 14 -5.13 -14.61 -11.14
CA SER A 14 -4.54 -15.26 -9.96
C SER A 14 -5.46 -15.24 -8.73
N SER A 15 -6.45 -14.34 -8.68
CA SER A 15 -7.39 -14.23 -7.56
C SER A 15 -8.70 -14.98 -7.76
N PHE A 16 -9.06 -15.30 -9.01
CA PHE A 16 -10.29 -16.03 -9.36
C PHE A 16 -9.96 -17.22 -10.25
N SER A 17 -9.28 -18.23 -9.68
CA SER A 17 -9.21 -19.54 -10.31
C SER A 17 -10.51 -20.30 -10.05
N SER A 18 -11.54 -19.98 -10.83
CA SER A 18 -12.70 -20.83 -11.00
C SER A 18 -13.16 -20.74 -12.44
N SER A 19 -12.97 -21.81 -13.21
CA SER A 19 -13.75 -22.07 -14.41
C SER A 19 -14.30 -23.48 -14.32
N ILE A 20 -15.62 -23.60 -14.18
CA ILE A 20 -16.48 -24.36 -15.09
C ILE A 20 -17.87 -23.69 -15.07
N HIS A 21 -18.37 -23.44 -16.27
CA HIS A 21 -19.68 -22.88 -16.60
C HIS A 21 -20.85 -23.54 -15.85
N ILE A 22 -21.86 -22.75 -15.45
CA ILE A 22 -23.28 -23.02 -15.75
C ILE A 22 -23.97 -21.66 -15.87
N SER A 23 -24.50 -21.42 -17.07
CA SER A 23 -25.55 -20.47 -17.34
C SER A 23 -26.81 -20.87 -16.57
N LYS A 24 -27.31 -20.00 -15.69
CA LYS A 24 -28.74 -19.89 -15.39
C LYS A 24 -29.03 -18.54 -14.74
N SER A 25 -29.81 -17.76 -15.47
CA SER A 25 -30.67 -16.69 -14.97
C SER A 25 -31.26 -17.05 -13.61
N LEU A 26 -31.23 -16.13 -12.65
CA LEU A 26 -32.27 -15.98 -11.63
C LEU A 26 -32.22 -14.55 -11.07
N SER A 27 -33.42 -14.04 -10.86
CA SER A 27 -33.86 -12.68 -10.63
C SER A 27 -33.45 -12.06 -9.29
N LEU A 28 -33.62 -10.73 -9.22
CA LEU A 28 -33.57 -9.89 -8.03
C LEU A 28 -34.16 -10.54 -6.77
N SER A 29 -33.49 -10.30 -5.64
CA SER A 29 -34.17 -9.93 -4.40
C SER A 29 -33.30 -8.95 -3.64
N SER A 30 -33.71 -7.69 -3.61
CA SER A 30 -33.20 -6.66 -2.72
C SER A 30 -33.62 -6.98 -1.29
N SER A 31 -32.67 -7.35 -0.42
CA SER A 31 -32.89 -7.38 1.03
C SER A 31 -32.25 -6.14 1.66
N SER A 32 -33.11 -5.15 1.91
CA SER A 32 -32.83 -3.97 2.72
C SER A 32 -32.57 -4.41 4.17
N PHE A 33 -31.32 -4.42 4.61
CA PHE A 33 -31.00 -4.61 6.02
C PHE A 33 -31.13 -3.29 6.77
N ASN A 34 -32.32 -3.10 7.35
CA ASN A 34 -32.59 -2.16 8.42
C ASN A 34 -31.71 -2.47 9.63
N VAL A 35 -30.81 -1.55 9.99
CA VAL A 35 -30.20 -1.52 11.32
C VAL A 35 -30.97 -0.53 12.18
N ASN A 36 -32.08 -0.99 12.75
CA ASN A 36 -32.67 -0.38 13.93
C ASN A 36 -32.17 -1.15 15.15
N ASN A 37 -31.26 -0.54 15.91
CA ASN A 37 -31.19 -0.74 17.36
C ASN A 37 -30.37 0.39 17.99
N VAL A 38 -31.10 1.46 18.31
CA VAL A 38 -30.71 2.48 19.27
C VAL A 38 -30.88 1.88 20.67
N ARG A 39 -29.82 1.84 21.47
CA ARG A 39 -29.92 1.76 22.93
C ARG A 39 -29.04 2.84 23.56
N SER A 40 -29.64 3.48 24.54
CA SER A 40 -29.30 4.72 25.22
C SER A 40 -27.96 4.70 25.95
N ILE A 41 -27.22 5.81 25.85
CA ILE A 41 -26.04 6.09 26.67
C ILE A 41 -26.54 6.82 27.93
N GLU A 42 -26.48 6.14 29.08
CA GLU A 42 -26.58 6.80 30.37
C GLU A 42 -25.21 7.32 30.81
N SER A 43 -25.23 8.56 31.29
CA SER A 43 -24.12 9.37 31.79
C SER A 43 -23.51 8.82 33.07
N ILE A 44 -22.17 8.73 33.14
CA ILE A 44 -21.44 8.69 34.41
C ILE A 44 -20.28 9.69 34.34
N SER A 45 -20.45 10.79 35.07
CA SER A 45 -19.42 11.79 35.37
C SER A 45 -18.61 11.35 36.60
N ILE A 46 -17.30 11.13 36.49
CA ILE A 46 -16.41 11.18 37.67
C ILE A 46 -15.07 11.84 37.30
N HIS A 47 -14.79 12.89 38.07
CA HIS A 47 -13.62 13.76 38.05
C HIS A 47 -12.28 13.02 38.21
N SER A 48 -11.30 13.44 37.41
CA SER A 48 -9.87 13.32 37.75
C SER A 48 -9.13 14.54 37.21
N LYS A 49 -8.93 15.54 38.07
CA LYS A 49 -8.04 16.68 37.82
C LYS A 49 -6.60 16.22 38.08
N ARG A 50 -5.86 15.86 37.03
CA ARG A 50 -4.38 15.88 37.05
C ARG A 50 -3.90 16.75 35.90
N ARG A 51 -3.36 17.91 36.26
CA ARG A 51 -2.73 18.89 35.35
C ARG A 51 -1.49 18.24 34.72
N LEU A 52 -1.54 17.97 33.41
CA LEU A 52 -0.35 17.80 32.58
C LEU A 52 0.14 19.19 32.16
N SER A 53 1.41 19.49 32.45
CA SER A 53 2.07 20.71 31.99
C SER A 53 2.32 20.63 30.49
N THR A 54 1.44 21.27 29.72
CA THR A 54 1.65 21.50 28.29
C THR A 54 2.30 22.87 28.12
N CYS A 55 3.62 22.89 27.91
CA CYS A 55 4.31 24.04 27.36
C CYS A 55 4.01 24.09 25.86
N CYS A 56 2.89 24.72 25.51
CA CYS A 56 2.58 25.19 24.17
C CYS A 56 1.97 26.58 24.36
N GLN A 57 2.59 27.57 23.74
CA GLN A 57 2.29 28.99 23.87
C GLN A 57 0.80 29.31 23.70
N ASP A 58 0.35 30.25 24.52
CA ASP A 58 -1.02 30.74 24.67
C ASP A 58 -1.77 30.90 23.34
N VAL A 59 -2.68 29.97 23.07
CA VAL A 59 -3.83 30.22 22.22
C VAL A 59 -5.00 30.44 23.18
N LYS A 60 -5.41 31.68 23.38
CA LYS A 60 -6.73 31.97 23.96
C LYS A 60 -7.76 31.43 22.97
N VAL A 61 -8.21 30.20 23.21
CA VAL A 61 -9.45 29.69 22.63
C VAL A 61 -10.56 30.41 23.40
N GLY A 62 -11.23 31.36 22.73
CA GLY A 62 -12.41 32.01 23.28
C GLY A 62 -13.49 30.97 23.58
N ASP A 63 -14.21 31.18 24.67
CA ASP A 63 -15.33 30.33 25.07
C ASP A 63 -16.49 30.51 24.07
N ILE A 64 -17.42 29.57 24.04
CA ILE A 64 -18.48 29.45 23.01
C ILE A 64 -19.44 30.66 22.89
N GLU A 65 -19.32 31.63 23.79
CA GLU A 65 -20.16 32.83 23.91
C GLU A 65 -19.65 34.03 23.08
N ASP A 66 -18.42 34.01 22.55
CA ASP A 66 -17.80 35.17 21.85
C ASP A 66 -18.16 35.30 20.35
N LEU A 67 -19.24 34.65 19.90
CA LEU A 67 -19.69 34.62 18.50
C LEU A 67 -20.49 35.87 18.06
N GLY A 68 -20.03 37.05 18.49
CA GLY A 68 -20.71 38.31 18.22
C GLY A 68 -19.76 39.50 18.07
N ASN A 69 -18.91 39.50 17.03
CA ASN A 69 -18.69 40.67 16.17
C ASN A 69 -17.61 40.41 15.10
N SER A 70 -18.00 40.64 13.85
CA SER A 70 -17.15 40.62 12.67
C SER A 70 -16.18 41.80 12.68
N VAL A 71 -14.86 41.52 12.70
CA VAL A 71 -13.86 42.43 12.14
C VAL A 71 -12.81 41.62 11.36
N ASN A 72 -12.72 41.93 10.07
CA ASN A 72 -11.72 41.51 9.11
C ASN A 72 -10.30 41.47 9.69
N THR A 73 -9.81 40.26 9.97
CA THR A 73 -8.37 39.98 9.93
C THR A 73 -8.16 38.71 9.14
N GLN A 74 -8.03 38.85 7.82
CA GLN A 74 -7.42 37.82 6.98
C GLN A 74 -5.92 37.68 7.32
N LYS A 75 -5.61 37.28 8.55
CA LYS A 75 -4.36 36.57 8.79
C LYS A 75 -4.52 35.25 8.05
N LYS A 76 -3.94 35.16 6.86
CA LYS A 76 -3.63 33.88 6.20
C LYS A 76 -2.84 33.06 7.23
N ILE A 77 -3.55 32.27 8.05
CA ILE A 77 -2.96 31.12 8.71
C ILE A 77 -2.46 30.29 7.53
N ARG A 78 -1.15 30.35 7.25
CA ARG A 78 -0.51 29.39 6.34
C ARG A 78 -0.89 28.05 6.94
N LYS A 79 -1.87 27.38 6.34
CA LYS A 79 -2.34 26.07 6.76
C LYS A 79 -1.08 25.24 6.92
N LEU A 80 -0.75 24.87 8.15
CA LEU A 80 0.47 24.11 8.39
C LEU A 80 0.26 22.81 7.62
N ASP A 81 0.98 22.64 6.52
CA ASP A 81 0.85 21.45 5.69
C ASP A 81 1.09 20.23 6.58
N SER A 82 0.16 19.26 6.54
CA SER A 82 0.32 18.02 7.29
C SER A 82 1.63 17.35 6.87
N LEU A 83 2.26 16.58 7.77
CA LEU A 83 3.48 15.85 7.43
C LEU A 83 3.28 14.92 6.23
N LEU A 84 2.08 14.34 6.10
CA LEU A 84 1.69 13.56 4.92
C LEU A 84 1.75 14.43 3.66
N HIS A 85 1.12 15.61 3.65
CA HIS A 85 1.19 16.49 2.48
C HIS A 85 2.63 16.91 2.18
N ARG A 86 3.37 17.35 3.20
CA ARG A 86 4.75 17.83 3.03
C ARG A 86 5.70 16.76 2.49
N PHE A 87 5.60 15.53 2.99
CA PHE A 87 6.57 14.47 2.70
C PHE A 87 6.08 13.38 1.74
N ARG A 88 4.78 13.34 1.42
CA ARG A 88 4.16 12.32 0.55
C ARG A 88 3.34 12.92 -0.62
N ARG A 89 3.39 14.24 -0.85
CA ARG A 89 2.72 14.87 -2.02
C ARG A 89 3.20 14.35 -3.38
N LYS A 90 4.49 14.05 -3.52
CA LYS A 90 5.09 13.52 -4.78
C LYS A 90 5.53 12.06 -4.65
N ARG A 91 5.30 11.45 -3.49
CA ARG A 91 5.73 10.09 -3.16
C ARG A 91 4.61 9.42 -2.39
N ALA A 92 4.08 8.33 -2.94
CA ALA A 92 3.05 7.54 -2.28
C ALA A 92 3.42 7.15 -0.83
N LEU A 93 2.39 7.04 0.00
CA LEU A 93 2.49 6.54 1.37
C LEU A 93 2.90 5.07 1.33
N SER A 94 3.98 4.70 2.00
CA SER A 94 4.37 3.29 2.07
C SER A 94 3.66 2.58 3.22
N VAL A 95 3.42 1.27 3.09
CA VAL A 95 2.91 0.46 4.21
C VAL A 95 3.83 0.57 5.43
N THR A 96 5.14 0.65 5.21
CA THR A 96 6.11 0.94 6.28
C THR A 96 5.85 2.26 7.01
N ASP A 97 5.43 3.32 6.30
CA ASP A 97 5.11 4.60 6.93
C ASP A 97 3.93 4.46 7.89
N MET A 98 2.89 3.72 7.49
CA MET A 98 1.71 3.49 8.32
C MET A 98 2.04 2.63 9.55
N VAL A 99 2.77 1.53 9.36
CA VAL A 99 3.15 0.63 10.45
C VAL A 99 4.09 1.30 11.46
N GLN A 100 5.06 2.09 11.00
CA GLN A 100 5.95 2.83 11.91
C GLN A 100 5.23 3.96 12.64
N SER A 101 4.24 4.60 12.00
CA SER A 101 3.41 5.62 12.66
C SER A 101 2.58 5.03 13.79
N GLU A 102 2.05 3.82 13.61
CA GLU A 102 1.29 3.13 14.63
C GLU A 102 2.15 2.76 15.84
N TRP A 103 3.39 2.32 15.61
CA TRP A 103 4.34 2.04 16.68
C TRP A 103 4.71 3.28 17.49
N CYS A 104 5.13 4.35 16.81
CA CYS A 104 5.47 5.62 17.45
C CYS A 104 5.37 6.78 16.46
N GLN A 105 4.31 7.57 16.59
CA GLN A 105 4.07 8.76 15.77
C GLN A 105 5.24 9.76 15.84
N LYS A 106 5.81 9.96 17.03
CA LYS A 106 6.95 10.88 17.21
C LYS A 106 8.20 10.38 16.50
N GLN A 107 8.45 9.07 16.50
CA GLN A 107 9.55 8.48 15.74
C GLN A 107 9.38 8.70 14.24
N MET A 108 8.17 8.51 13.70
CA MET A 108 7.89 8.81 12.30
C MET A 108 8.14 10.30 11.98
N GLU A 109 7.67 11.21 12.83
CA GLU A 109 7.96 12.64 12.68
C GLU A 109 9.48 12.92 12.61
N PHE A 110 10.27 12.33 13.51
CA PHE A 110 11.72 12.45 13.47
C PHE A 110 12.32 11.85 12.19
N ILE A 111 11.85 10.69 11.73
CA ILE A 111 12.31 10.08 10.47
C ILE A 111 12.03 11.00 9.28
N LEU A 112 10.86 11.64 9.24
CA LEU A 112 10.50 12.58 8.19
C LEU A 112 11.35 13.86 8.23
N LEU A 113 11.60 14.40 9.43
CA LEU A 113 12.31 15.67 9.60
C LEU A 113 13.84 15.55 9.58
N ARG A 114 14.39 14.42 10.05
CA ARG A 114 15.82 14.20 10.31
C ARG A 114 16.42 13.06 9.50
N GLY A 115 15.59 12.28 8.80
CA GLY A 115 16.04 11.12 8.04
C GLY A 115 16.00 9.82 8.83
N LYS A 116 16.17 8.70 8.12
CA LYS A 116 16.17 7.36 8.72
C LYS A 116 17.47 7.09 9.47
N PRO A 117 17.43 6.38 10.62
CA PRO A 117 18.64 5.89 11.26
C PRO A 117 19.37 4.90 10.35
N LYS A 118 20.68 4.73 10.58
CA LYS A 118 21.49 3.72 9.87
C LYS A 118 20.94 2.32 10.15
N ALA A 119 20.97 1.45 9.12
CA ALA A 119 20.56 0.06 9.26
C ALA A 119 21.47 -0.67 10.26
N THR A 120 20.87 -1.36 11.22
CA THR A 120 21.60 -2.21 12.18
C THR A 120 22.02 -3.52 11.52
N GLU A 121 22.99 -4.23 12.10
CA GLU A 121 23.41 -5.54 11.59
C GLU A 121 22.25 -6.54 11.53
N ALA A 122 21.33 -6.50 12.51
CA ALA A 122 20.12 -7.32 12.49
C ALA A 122 19.19 -6.97 11.31
N MET A 123 19.07 -5.68 10.96
CA MET A 123 18.29 -5.26 9.79
C MET A 123 18.94 -5.71 8.48
N LYS A 124 20.28 -5.61 8.37
CA LYS A 124 21.03 -6.09 7.19
C LYS A 124 20.86 -7.59 6.99
N ALA A 125 21.04 -8.37 8.07
CA ALA A 125 20.81 -9.82 8.05
C ALA A 125 19.36 -10.17 7.68
N GLY A 126 18.39 -9.36 8.12
CA GLY A 126 17.00 -9.45 7.67
C GLY A 126 16.86 -9.26 6.16
N THR A 127 17.40 -8.16 5.63
CA THR A 127 17.37 -7.86 4.19
C THR A 127 18.05 -8.97 3.36
N GLU A 128 19.18 -9.50 3.81
CA GLU A 128 19.86 -10.62 3.15
C GLU A 128 19.02 -11.89 3.15
N ARG A 129 18.31 -12.16 4.25
CA ARG A 129 17.41 -13.32 4.32
C ARG A 129 16.25 -13.21 3.33
N HIS A 130 15.64 -12.03 3.20
CA HIS A 130 14.60 -11.78 2.19
C HIS A 130 15.16 -11.93 0.78
N ALA A 131 16.33 -11.35 0.48
CA ALA A 131 16.97 -11.49 -0.82
C ALA A 131 17.26 -12.95 -1.19
N LYS A 132 17.64 -13.78 -0.20
CA LYS A 132 17.82 -15.22 -0.39
C LYS A 132 16.51 -15.93 -0.69
N LEU A 133 15.43 -15.62 0.04
CA LEU A 133 14.11 -16.20 -0.20
C LEU A 133 13.55 -15.78 -1.57
N GLU A 134 13.72 -14.53 -1.97
CA GLU A 134 13.33 -14.06 -3.29
C GLU A 134 14.08 -14.82 -4.40
N ALA A 135 15.39 -15.01 -4.25
CA ALA A 135 16.23 -15.72 -5.21
C ALA A 135 15.91 -17.22 -5.36
N GLU A 136 15.20 -17.83 -4.41
CA GLU A 136 14.67 -19.20 -4.54
C GLU A 136 13.56 -19.30 -5.58
N VAL A 137 12.91 -18.18 -5.91
CA VAL A 137 11.68 -18.13 -6.72
C VAL A 137 11.85 -17.24 -7.96
N VAL A 138 12.62 -16.16 -7.87
CA VAL A 138 12.77 -15.17 -8.95
C VAL A 138 14.26 -14.85 -9.18
N GLN A 139 14.67 -14.84 -10.45
CA GLN A 139 16.02 -14.40 -10.84
C GLN A 139 16.07 -12.87 -10.98
N LYS A 140 17.01 -12.22 -10.29
CA LYS A 140 17.25 -10.78 -10.43
C LYS A 140 18.11 -10.46 -11.64
N ILE A 141 17.60 -9.58 -12.49
CA ILE A 141 18.32 -9.02 -13.63
C ILE A 141 18.67 -7.58 -13.29
N LYS A 142 19.94 -7.20 -13.45
CA LYS A 142 20.39 -5.81 -13.25
C LYS A 142 20.14 -5.05 -14.55
N ILE A 143 19.36 -3.98 -14.46
CA ILE A 143 18.97 -3.14 -15.60
C ILE A 143 19.33 -1.70 -15.29
N HIS A 144 19.82 -0.97 -16.28
CA HIS A 144 20.04 0.47 -16.15
C HIS A 144 18.74 1.27 -16.38
N VAL A 145 18.30 1.98 -15.36
CA VAL A 145 17.09 2.82 -15.41
C VAL A 145 17.49 4.25 -15.81
N LYS A 146 16.98 4.73 -16.95
CA LYS A 146 17.26 6.09 -17.43
C LYS A 146 16.28 7.11 -16.87
N GLU A 147 14.99 6.82 -17.01
CA GLU A 147 13.90 7.74 -16.66
C GLU A 147 12.97 7.17 -15.58
N ILE A 148 12.11 8.03 -15.04
CA ILE A 148 11.13 7.62 -14.02
C ILE A 148 10.09 6.65 -14.60
N GLU A 149 9.76 6.80 -15.88
CA GLU A 149 8.89 5.91 -16.64
C GLU A 149 9.48 4.50 -16.69
N ASP A 150 10.76 4.34 -17.04
CA ASP A 150 11.45 3.04 -17.02
C ASP A 150 11.34 2.38 -15.62
N SER A 151 11.52 3.16 -14.55
CA SER A 151 11.38 2.66 -13.18
C SER A 151 9.96 2.13 -12.89
N TRP A 152 8.93 2.84 -13.36
CA TRP A 152 7.54 2.41 -13.19
C TRP A 152 7.18 1.23 -14.09
N ALA A 153 7.70 1.19 -15.31
CA ALA A 153 7.53 0.07 -16.22
C ALA A 153 8.05 -1.22 -15.57
N LEU A 154 9.28 -1.19 -15.05
CA LEU A 154 9.89 -2.32 -14.36
C LEU A 154 9.07 -2.78 -13.14
N LYS A 155 8.55 -1.85 -12.32
CA LYS A 155 7.70 -2.21 -11.17
C LYS A 155 6.42 -2.92 -11.59
N LEU A 156 5.76 -2.41 -12.63
CA LEU A 156 4.51 -2.99 -13.15
C LEU A 156 4.77 -4.32 -13.87
N MET A 157 5.90 -4.45 -14.59
CA MET A 157 6.32 -5.73 -15.16
C MET A 157 6.62 -6.76 -14.08
N ASN A 158 7.36 -6.40 -13.03
CA ASN A 158 7.62 -7.27 -11.88
C ASN A 158 6.31 -7.72 -11.22
N PHE A 159 5.33 -6.83 -11.10
CA PHE A 159 4.01 -7.18 -10.61
C PHE A 159 3.28 -8.18 -11.53
N ILE A 160 3.30 -7.98 -12.84
CA ILE A 160 2.69 -8.91 -13.81
C ILE A 160 3.37 -10.28 -13.75
N VAL A 161 4.71 -10.30 -13.77
CA VAL A 161 5.49 -11.53 -13.67
C VAL A 161 5.18 -12.26 -12.37
N GLY A 162 5.18 -11.57 -11.23
CA GLY A 162 4.86 -12.18 -9.94
C GLY A 162 3.39 -12.63 -9.82
N ALA A 163 2.44 -11.91 -10.41
CA ALA A 163 1.04 -12.34 -10.46
C ALA A 163 0.84 -13.59 -11.34
N ASN A 164 1.55 -13.66 -12.47
CA ASN A 164 1.56 -14.86 -13.31
C ASN A 164 2.25 -16.03 -12.60
N GLN A 165 3.38 -15.78 -11.93
CA GLN A 165 4.06 -16.78 -11.13
C GLN A 165 3.16 -17.34 -10.03
N LEU A 166 2.43 -16.47 -9.34
CA LEU A 166 1.42 -16.90 -8.36
C LEU A 166 0.36 -17.79 -9.00
N LEU A 167 -0.14 -17.45 -10.19
CA LEU A 167 -1.15 -18.24 -10.91
C LEU A 167 -0.64 -19.63 -11.33
N PHE A 168 0.60 -19.73 -11.82
CA PHE A 168 1.14 -20.97 -12.39
C PHE A 168 1.85 -21.86 -11.38
N GLU A 169 2.60 -21.27 -10.45
CA GLU A 169 3.42 -21.98 -9.45
C GLU A 169 2.76 -22.01 -8.07
N GLY A 170 1.70 -21.21 -7.85
CA GLY A 170 1.02 -21.11 -6.56
C GLY A 170 1.79 -20.31 -5.50
N LEU A 171 2.91 -19.69 -5.85
CA LEU A 171 3.79 -18.95 -4.95
C LEU A 171 4.39 -17.74 -5.68
N THR A 172 4.47 -16.60 -5.03
CA THR A 172 5.35 -15.50 -5.46
C THR A 172 5.91 -14.77 -4.25
N ARG A 173 7.05 -14.08 -4.43
CA ARG A 173 7.77 -13.37 -3.36
C ARG A 173 8.16 -11.97 -3.78
N GLU A 174 8.26 -11.08 -2.80
CA GLU A 174 8.66 -9.67 -2.96
C GLU A 174 7.82 -8.94 -4.03
N LEU A 175 6.50 -9.19 -4.05
CA LEU A 175 5.60 -8.65 -5.06
C LEU A 175 5.35 -7.15 -4.81
N PRO A 176 5.74 -6.24 -5.73
CA PRO A 176 5.50 -4.81 -5.56
C PRO A 176 4.03 -4.47 -5.79
N VAL A 177 3.38 -3.82 -4.83
CA VAL A 177 1.97 -3.43 -4.92
C VAL A 177 1.79 -1.92 -4.85
N ILE A 178 0.81 -1.43 -5.62
CA ILE A 178 0.36 -0.03 -5.60
C ILE A 178 -1.16 0.02 -5.64
N GLY A 179 -1.75 0.90 -4.84
CA GLY A 179 -3.19 1.12 -4.80
C GLY A 179 -3.53 2.58 -4.49
N TYR A 180 -4.70 3.01 -4.95
CA TYR A 180 -5.26 4.30 -4.58
C TYR A 180 -6.37 4.06 -3.55
N LEU A 181 -6.08 4.34 -2.28
CA LEU A 181 -6.90 3.97 -1.14
C LEU A 181 -7.27 5.23 -0.35
N GLU A 182 -8.56 5.43 -0.08
CA GLU A 182 -9.06 6.54 0.73
C GLU A 182 -8.53 7.94 0.30
N GLY A 183 -8.31 8.14 -1.00
CA GLY A 183 -7.80 9.40 -1.54
C GLY A 183 -6.28 9.55 -1.52
N VAL A 184 -5.53 8.52 -1.12
CA VAL A 184 -4.07 8.53 -1.01
C VAL A 184 -3.47 7.38 -1.84
N TRP A 185 -2.37 7.66 -2.54
CA TRP A 185 -1.58 6.60 -3.17
C TRP A 185 -0.78 5.85 -2.12
N MET A 186 -0.95 4.53 -2.10
CA MET A 186 -0.24 3.61 -1.23
C MET A 186 0.64 2.65 -2.03
N VAL A 187 1.83 2.37 -1.52
CA VAL A 187 2.79 1.43 -2.11
C VAL A 187 3.37 0.48 -1.07
N GLY A 188 3.79 -0.70 -1.52
CA GLY A 188 4.42 -1.68 -0.66
C GLY A 188 5.03 -2.83 -1.44
N VAL A 189 5.62 -3.77 -0.71
CA VAL A 189 6.19 -5.01 -1.25
C VAL A 189 5.70 -6.13 -0.35
N ILE A 190 4.95 -7.06 -0.91
CA ILE A 190 4.43 -8.21 -0.16
C ILE A 190 5.49 -9.30 -0.18
N ASP A 191 5.96 -9.70 0.99
CA ASP A 191 7.06 -10.67 1.12
C ASP A 191 6.75 -11.99 0.40
N GLU A 192 5.57 -12.56 0.63
CA GLU A 192 5.18 -13.83 0.05
C GLU A 192 3.65 -13.96 -0.07
N ILE A 193 3.20 -14.50 -1.19
CA ILE A 193 1.80 -14.82 -1.47
C ILE A 193 1.72 -16.29 -1.89
N ARG A 194 0.75 -17.02 -1.33
CA ARG A 194 0.52 -18.43 -1.64
C ARG A 194 -0.92 -18.66 -2.08
N LEU A 195 -1.12 -19.49 -3.10
CA LEU A 195 -2.41 -20.06 -3.43
C LEU A 195 -2.54 -21.44 -2.78
N PRO A 196 -3.63 -21.71 -2.03
CA PRO A 196 -3.88 -23.04 -1.52
C PRO A 196 -4.15 -24.02 -2.68
N ILE A 197 -3.51 -25.19 -2.63
CA ILE A 197 -3.60 -26.22 -3.70
C ILE A 197 -4.89 -27.06 -3.55
N ASN A 198 -5.45 -27.16 -2.34
CA ASN A 198 -6.46 -28.15 -1.97
C ASN A 198 -7.81 -27.57 -1.50
N GLU A 199 -8.08 -26.29 -1.75
CA GLU A 199 -9.33 -25.65 -1.29
C GLU A 199 -10.25 -25.37 -2.48
N SER A 200 -11.55 -25.66 -2.31
CA SER A 200 -12.60 -25.39 -3.30
C SER A 200 -12.73 -23.90 -3.67
N VAL A 201 -12.15 -23.03 -2.84
CA VAL A 201 -11.99 -21.60 -3.09
C VAL A 201 -10.50 -21.28 -3.00
N GLN A 202 -9.87 -21.04 -4.13
CA GLN A 202 -8.45 -20.72 -4.21
C GLN A 202 -8.23 -19.22 -3.91
N SER A 203 -8.37 -18.82 -2.65
CA SER A 203 -8.07 -17.45 -2.22
C SER A 203 -6.61 -17.33 -1.78
N PRO A 204 -5.84 -16.37 -2.31
CA PRO A 204 -4.46 -16.18 -1.90
C PRO A 204 -4.37 -15.74 -0.44
N PHE A 205 -3.42 -16.30 0.30
CA PHE A 205 -3.04 -15.80 1.62
C PHE A 205 -1.64 -15.19 1.59
N LEU A 206 -1.45 -14.17 2.42
CA LEU A 206 -0.22 -13.40 2.49
C LEU A 206 0.61 -13.87 3.69
N VAL A 207 1.91 -13.98 3.51
CA VAL A 207 2.87 -14.36 4.55
C VAL A 207 3.90 -13.24 4.69
N GLU A 208 4.12 -12.79 5.92
CA GLU A 208 5.14 -11.79 6.27
C GLU A 208 6.27 -12.50 7.03
N ASN A 209 7.49 -12.43 6.50
CA ASN A 209 8.66 -13.05 7.09
C ASN A 209 9.41 -12.02 7.94
N LYS A 210 9.69 -12.34 9.20
CA LYS A 210 10.50 -11.49 10.09
C LYS A 210 11.67 -12.27 10.64
N THR A 211 12.86 -11.69 10.56
CA THR A 211 14.05 -12.24 11.22
C THR A 211 14.12 -11.78 12.67
N ARG A 212 14.71 -12.63 13.52
CA ARG A 212 14.92 -12.35 14.94
C ARG A 212 16.27 -12.89 15.38
N SER A 213 16.95 -12.14 16.25
CA SER A 213 18.24 -12.54 16.79
C SER A 213 18.15 -13.56 17.93
N ARG A 214 16.99 -13.64 18.57
CA ARG A 214 16.73 -14.53 19.70
C ARG A 214 15.80 -15.66 19.26
N ASP A 215 16.13 -16.88 19.66
CA ASP A 215 15.35 -18.09 19.42
C ASP A 215 14.18 -18.23 20.42
N THR A 216 13.33 -17.21 20.46
CA THR A 216 12.08 -17.22 21.22
C THR A 216 10.99 -16.56 20.39
N LEU A 217 9.73 -16.86 20.69
CA LEU A 217 8.64 -16.20 20.00
C LEU A 217 8.61 -14.69 20.34
N PRO A 218 8.26 -13.82 19.37
CA PRO A 218 8.09 -12.40 19.63
C PRO A 218 6.91 -12.16 20.59
N ALA A 219 7.00 -11.09 21.38
CA ALA A 219 5.89 -10.65 22.21
C ALA A 219 4.75 -10.09 21.35
N GLU A 220 3.52 -10.04 21.88
CA GLU A 220 2.36 -9.50 21.13
C GLU A 220 2.56 -8.07 20.65
N ALA A 221 3.23 -7.21 21.44
CA ALA A 221 3.59 -5.86 21.03
C ALA A 221 4.48 -5.84 19.77
N GLN A 222 5.40 -6.81 19.63
CA GLN A 222 6.25 -6.93 18.45
C GLN A 222 5.47 -7.48 17.24
N LYS A 223 4.50 -8.38 17.48
CA LYS A 223 3.63 -8.92 16.43
C LYS A 223 2.64 -7.89 15.88
N ARG A 224 2.23 -6.91 16.68
CA ARG A 224 1.21 -5.91 16.32
C ARG A 224 1.54 -5.17 15.02
N ASN A 225 2.78 -4.74 14.86
CA ASN A 225 3.24 -4.07 13.64
C ASN A 225 3.16 -4.99 12.42
N SER A 226 3.58 -6.25 12.54
CA SER A 226 3.49 -7.23 11.46
C SER A 226 2.03 -7.59 11.13
N LYS A 227 1.15 -7.66 12.13
CA LYS A 227 -0.30 -7.85 11.91
C LYS A 227 -0.88 -6.67 11.11
N LEU A 228 -0.57 -5.43 11.50
CA LEU A 228 -1.00 -4.25 10.76
C LEU A 228 -0.45 -4.25 9.34
N GLN A 229 0.83 -4.58 9.15
CA GLN A 229 1.46 -4.69 7.83
C GLN A 229 0.70 -5.66 6.92
N LEU A 230 0.40 -6.87 7.41
CA LEU A 230 -0.40 -7.86 6.69
C LEU A 230 -1.82 -7.38 6.38
N MET A 231 -2.48 -6.70 7.33
CA MET A 231 -3.80 -6.12 7.10
C MET A 231 -3.78 -5.06 5.98
N CYS A 232 -2.75 -4.21 5.96
CA CYS A 232 -2.58 -3.19 4.92
C CYS A 232 -2.34 -3.84 3.56
N TYR A 233 -1.50 -4.86 3.48
CA TYR A 233 -1.27 -5.59 2.25
C TYR A 233 -2.51 -6.34 1.76
N LYS A 234 -3.27 -6.96 2.67
CA LYS A 234 -4.54 -7.62 2.31
C LYS A 234 -5.54 -6.61 1.76
N TYR A 235 -5.68 -5.45 2.42
CA TYR A 235 -6.56 -4.39 1.95
C TYR A 235 -6.12 -3.85 0.58
N MET A 236 -4.81 -3.64 0.36
CA MET A 236 -4.29 -3.26 -0.95
C MET A 236 -4.57 -4.32 -2.02
N TRP A 237 -4.28 -5.59 -1.72
CA TRP A 237 -4.52 -6.71 -2.62
C TRP A 237 -5.98 -6.80 -3.04
N ASP A 238 -6.90 -6.82 -2.07
CA ASP A 238 -8.34 -6.91 -2.34
C ASP A 238 -8.83 -5.75 -3.21
N ASN A 239 -8.34 -4.53 -2.97
CA ASN A 239 -8.67 -3.38 -3.81
C ASN A 239 -8.11 -3.51 -5.23
N ILE A 240 -6.91 -4.05 -5.42
CA ILE A 240 -6.36 -4.26 -6.77
C ILE A 240 -7.21 -5.29 -7.55
N VAL A 241 -7.73 -6.30 -6.85
CA VAL A 241 -8.59 -7.35 -7.44
C VAL A 241 -9.97 -6.82 -7.80
N THR A 242 -10.60 -6.04 -6.91
CA THR A 242 -12.01 -5.63 -7.04
C THR A 242 -12.21 -4.30 -7.75
N SER A 243 -11.27 -3.37 -7.64
CA SER A 243 -11.44 -2.00 -8.12
C SER A 243 -10.76 -1.76 -9.47
N ASN A 244 -11.22 -0.73 -10.17
CA ASN A 244 -10.53 -0.27 -11.37
C ASN A 244 -9.38 0.66 -10.97
N PHE A 245 -8.18 0.39 -11.47
CA PHE A 245 -7.01 1.23 -11.22
C PHE A 245 -7.20 2.62 -11.86
N PRO A 246 -7.11 3.73 -11.10
CA PRO A 246 -7.33 5.07 -11.64
C PRO A 246 -6.08 5.56 -12.41
N ALA A 247 -5.86 5.03 -13.61
CA ALA A 247 -4.64 5.23 -14.38
C ALA A 247 -4.35 6.71 -14.68
N SER A 248 -5.36 7.51 -15.06
CA SER A 248 -5.17 8.95 -15.29
C SER A 248 -4.58 9.66 -14.05
N ARG A 249 -5.11 9.35 -12.87
CA ARG A 249 -4.58 9.90 -11.60
C ARG A 249 -3.17 9.41 -11.30
N PHE A 250 -2.84 8.19 -11.71
CA PHE A 250 -1.50 7.64 -11.56
C PHE A 250 -0.48 8.44 -12.37
N TYR A 251 -0.73 8.67 -13.67
CA TYR A 251 0.16 9.48 -14.51
C TYR A 251 0.30 10.90 -13.96
N THR A 252 -0.81 11.56 -13.61
CA THR A 252 -0.78 12.93 -13.07
C THR A 252 -0.04 13.01 -11.73
N PHE A 253 -0.24 12.05 -10.83
CA PHE A 253 0.38 12.06 -9.51
C PHE A 253 1.91 11.88 -9.58
N TYR A 254 2.38 10.98 -10.44
CA TYR A 254 3.80 10.71 -10.62
C TYR A 254 4.46 11.60 -11.68
N GLY A 255 3.69 12.42 -12.40
CA GLY A 255 4.19 13.29 -13.47
C GLY A 255 4.75 12.51 -14.66
N LEU A 256 4.17 11.36 -14.96
CA LEU A 256 4.66 10.45 -16.00
C LEU A 256 4.15 10.87 -17.38
N ASN A 257 5.01 10.78 -18.39
CA ASN A 257 4.63 10.98 -19.77
C ASN A 257 4.03 9.70 -20.37
N SER A 258 2.74 9.72 -20.69
CA SER A 258 2.04 8.59 -21.32
C SER A 258 2.53 8.28 -22.75
N HIS A 259 3.27 9.18 -23.38
CA HIS A 259 3.85 8.96 -24.72
C HIS A 259 5.33 8.61 -24.68
N TYR A 260 5.89 8.39 -23.48
CA TYR A 260 7.27 7.95 -23.35
C TYR A 260 7.45 6.55 -23.94
N ILE A 261 8.49 6.41 -24.76
CA ILE A 261 8.97 5.14 -25.30
C ILE A 261 10.04 4.64 -24.33
N LEU A 262 9.86 3.42 -23.81
CA LEU A 262 10.77 2.82 -22.84
C LEU A 262 12.19 2.70 -23.41
N SER A 263 13.20 2.70 -22.55
CA SER A 263 14.57 2.49 -23.01
C SER A 263 14.77 1.11 -23.64
N GLN A 264 15.71 1.00 -24.58
CA GLN A 264 15.94 -0.24 -25.33
C GLN A 264 16.16 -1.46 -24.42
N GLU A 265 16.92 -1.29 -23.33
CA GLU A 265 17.18 -2.36 -22.36
C GLU A 265 15.89 -2.86 -21.69
N VAL A 266 14.95 -1.95 -21.39
CA VAL A 266 13.64 -2.29 -20.83
C VAL A 266 12.75 -2.95 -21.88
N GLN A 267 12.82 -2.53 -23.14
CA GLN A 267 12.10 -3.19 -24.24
C GLN A 267 12.62 -4.61 -24.50
N ASP A 268 13.95 -4.81 -24.52
CA ASP A 268 14.58 -6.10 -24.73
C ASP A 268 14.21 -7.07 -23.61
N LEU A 269 14.18 -6.60 -22.36
CA LEU A 269 13.69 -7.38 -21.22
C LEU A 269 12.22 -7.75 -21.37
N ALA A 270 11.39 -6.79 -21.76
CA ALA A 270 9.96 -7.01 -21.94
C ALA A 270 9.72 -8.08 -23.03
N ALA A 271 10.45 -7.99 -24.14
CA ALA A 271 10.42 -8.99 -25.22
C ALA A 271 10.85 -10.38 -24.71
N ALA A 272 11.98 -10.46 -23.99
CA ALA A 272 12.49 -11.71 -23.44
C ALA A 272 11.54 -12.35 -22.41
N SER A 273 10.75 -11.53 -21.72
CA SER A 273 9.75 -11.97 -20.74
C SER A 273 8.37 -12.24 -21.36
N GLY A 274 8.25 -12.17 -22.70
CA GLY A 274 7.02 -12.48 -23.42
C GLY A 274 5.95 -11.39 -23.41
N PHE A 275 6.31 -10.15 -23.07
CA PHE A 275 5.38 -9.02 -23.16
C PHE A 275 5.18 -8.58 -24.62
N PRO A 276 3.95 -8.23 -25.04
CA PRO A 276 3.68 -7.76 -26.38
C PRO A 276 4.25 -6.34 -26.61
N ALA A 277 4.57 -6.02 -27.88
CA ALA A 277 5.25 -4.77 -28.24
C ALA A 277 4.48 -3.48 -27.92
N ASN A 278 3.15 -3.56 -27.78
CA ASN A 278 2.32 -2.43 -27.33
C ASN A 278 2.61 -2.01 -25.87
N VAL A 279 3.31 -2.84 -25.09
CA VAL A 279 3.76 -2.55 -23.72
C VAL A 279 5.02 -1.68 -23.69
N TYR A 280 5.71 -1.50 -24.82
CA TYR A 280 6.94 -0.70 -24.92
C TYR A 280 6.70 0.81 -24.82
N THR A 281 5.44 1.21 -24.73
CA THR A 281 5.03 2.61 -24.58
C THR A 281 4.03 2.72 -23.44
N PHE A 282 4.08 3.83 -22.70
CA PHE A 282 3.13 4.12 -21.63
C PHE A 282 1.77 4.63 -22.17
N HIS A 283 1.33 4.22 -23.37
CA HIS A 283 0.17 4.81 -24.06
C HIS A 283 -1.15 4.67 -23.29
N PRO A 284 -2.04 5.68 -23.23
CA PRO A 284 -3.41 5.51 -22.73
C PRO A 284 -4.23 4.49 -23.52
#